data_AF-A0A8J8JFY8-F1
#
_entry.id   AF-A0A8J8JFY8-F1
#
_cell.length_a   1.000
_cell.length_b   1.000
_cell.length_c   1.000
_cell.angle_alpha   90.00
_cell.angle_beta   90.00
_cell.angle_gamma   90.00
#
_symmetry.space_group_name_H-M   'P 1'
#
loop_
_entity.id
_entity.type
_entity.pdbx_description
1 polymer ?
#
loop_
_entity_poly.entity_id
_entity_poly.type
_entity_poly.pdbx_seq_one_letter_code
_entity_poly.pdbx_strand_id
1 'polypeptide(L)'
;MVLKGPTEEEMRTVLMPLMLSGAKMLDRHCSKCGSPLFEKDGRVFCPICEHRAKQRKAEMEGIEERLMEKLNELANSMPEDLIELEKHLRVMEKIIELLERYRKLGGGE
;
A
#
# COMPACT_ATOMS: atom_id res chain seq x y z
N MET A 1 13.81 -5.40 -13.66
CA MET A 1 13.16 -4.39 -12.79
C MET A 1 13.67 -3.03 -13.20
N VAL A 2 12.80 -2.11 -13.59
CA VAL A 2 13.20 -0.79 -14.08
C VAL A 2 13.78 0.03 -12.92
N LEU A 3 15.06 0.40 -13.01
CA LEU A 3 15.72 1.33 -12.10
C LEU A 3 15.10 2.72 -12.30
N LYS A 4 14.05 3.05 -11.54
CA LYS A 4 13.49 4.40 -11.55
C LYS A 4 14.40 5.33 -10.76
N GLY A 5 15.08 6.20 -11.51
CA GLY A 5 15.84 7.34 -11.00
C GLY A 5 15.06 8.22 -10.01
N PRO A 6 15.73 9.14 -9.30
CA PRO A 6 15.03 10.19 -8.57
C PRO A 6 14.17 11.04 -9.52
N THR A 7 12.98 11.42 -9.07
CA THR A 7 12.15 12.39 -9.80
C THR A 7 12.68 13.81 -9.61
N GLU A 8 12.28 14.74 -10.47
CA GLU A 8 12.63 16.16 -10.32
C GLU A 8 12.17 16.73 -8.98
N GLU A 9 10.97 16.34 -8.52
CA GLU A 9 10.46 16.74 -7.23
C GLU A 9 11.29 16.18 -6.06
N GLU A 10 11.72 14.92 -6.13
CA GLU A 10 12.60 14.35 -5.09
C GLU A 10 13.97 15.02 -5.09
N MET A 11 14.50 15.40 -6.26
CA MET A 11 15.73 16.19 -6.32
C MET A 11 15.56 17.54 -5.62
N ARG A 12 14.43 18.21 -5.84
CA ARG A 12 14.14 19.51 -5.23
C ARG A 12 13.85 19.45 -3.73
N THR A 13 13.06 18.48 -3.30
CA THR A 13 12.54 18.42 -1.92
C THR A 13 13.37 17.56 -0.98
N VAL A 14 14.21 16.66 -1.49
CA VAL A 14 15.03 15.78 -0.67
C VAL A 14 16.51 16.15 -0.77
N LEU A 15 17.04 16.31 -2.00
CA LEU A 15 18.48 16.52 -2.17
C LEU A 15 18.91 17.95 -1.84
N MET A 16 18.20 18.99 -2.33
CA MET A 16 18.59 20.38 -2.05
C MET A 16 18.64 20.69 -0.53
N PRO A 17 17.63 20.32 0.28
CA PRO A 17 17.67 20.58 1.72
C PRO A 17 18.82 19.86 2.43
N LEU A 18 19.21 18.68 1.96
CA LEU A 18 20.35 17.95 2.53
C LEU A 18 21.66 18.71 2.30
N MET A 19 21.88 19.24 1.10
CA MET A 19 23.05 20.08 0.81
C MET A 19 23.08 21.33 1.70
N LEU A 20 21.93 22.00 1.83
CA LEU A 20 21.79 23.17 2.71
C LEU A 20 22.03 22.84 4.19
N SER A 21 21.69 21.62 4.61
CA SER A 21 21.92 21.13 5.98
C SER A 21 23.37 20.73 6.29
N GLY A 22 24.30 20.93 5.34
CA GLY A 22 25.71 20.58 5.47
C GLY A 22 26.03 19.12 5.16
N ALA A 23 25.09 18.33 4.62
CA ALA A 23 25.37 16.97 4.20
C ALA A 23 26.24 16.97 2.93
N LYS A 24 27.28 16.13 2.90
CA LYS A 24 28.23 16.05 1.78
C LYS A 24 27.75 15.04 0.74
N MET A 25 27.63 15.47 -0.51
CA MET A 25 27.42 14.56 -1.63
C MET A 25 28.71 13.82 -1.97
N LEU A 26 28.62 12.52 -2.20
CA LEU A 26 29.73 11.65 -2.59
C LEU A 26 29.71 11.40 -4.11
N ASP A 27 30.85 10.99 -4.66
CA ASP A 27 31.03 10.56 -6.06
C ASP A 27 30.36 9.21 -6.37
N ARG A 28 30.04 8.44 -5.32
CA ARG A 28 29.35 7.14 -5.42
C ARG A 28 27.83 7.32 -5.55
N HIS A 29 27.22 6.50 -6.40
CA HIS A 29 25.78 6.50 -6.66
C HIS A 29 25.10 5.23 -6.12
N CYS A 30 23.83 5.35 -5.75
CA CYS A 30 23.04 4.24 -5.23
C CYS A 30 22.72 3.23 -6.34
N SER A 31 23.05 1.95 -6.13
CA SER A 31 22.73 0.86 -7.07
C SER A 31 21.24 0.60 -7.28
N LYS A 32 20.37 1.09 -6.37
CA LYS A 32 18.92 0.87 -6.43
C LYS A 32 18.17 1.95 -7.21
N CYS A 33 18.56 3.21 -7.06
CA CYS A 33 17.84 4.35 -7.64
C CYS A 33 18.72 5.31 -8.44
N GLY A 34 20.02 5.08 -8.54
CA GLY A 34 20.93 5.93 -9.31
C GLY A 34 21.20 7.32 -8.73
N SER A 35 20.62 7.70 -7.58
CA SER A 35 20.93 8.98 -6.90
C SER A 35 22.33 8.97 -6.29
N PRO A 36 23.04 10.11 -6.23
CA PRO A 36 24.28 10.21 -5.47
C PRO A 36 24.04 9.89 -3.99
N LEU A 37 25.05 9.27 -3.36
CA LEU A 37 25.06 9.01 -1.93
C LEU A 37 25.46 10.27 -1.17
N PHE A 38 24.96 10.39 0.06
CA PHE A 38 25.26 11.50 0.95
C PHE A 38 25.94 10.99 2.21
N GLU A 39 26.80 11.81 2.79
CA GLU A 39 27.41 11.61 4.09
C GLU A 39 27.00 12.75 5.03
N LYS A 40 26.54 12.40 6.23
CA LYS A 40 26.27 13.35 7.31
C LYS A 40 26.60 12.67 8.64
N ASP A 41 27.30 13.38 9.52
CA ASP A 41 27.68 12.88 10.85
C ASP A 41 28.39 11.51 10.80
N GLY A 42 29.25 11.30 9.79
CA GLY A 42 29.99 10.05 9.58
C GLY A 42 29.18 8.88 9.01
N ARG A 43 27.87 9.07 8.74
CA ARG A 43 27.01 8.05 8.12
C ARG A 43 26.81 8.32 6.63
N VAL A 44 27.10 7.32 5.81
CA VAL A 44 26.78 7.30 4.37
C VAL A 44 25.41 6.68 4.14
N PHE A 45 24.55 7.35 3.36
CA PHE A 45 23.19 6.90 3.08
C PHE A 45 22.71 7.32 1.68
N CYS A 46 21.65 6.65 1.20
CA CYS A 46 20.96 7.07 -0.02
C CYS A 46 19.72 7.88 0.36
N PRO A 47 19.69 9.20 0.08
CA PRO A 47 18.61 10.07 0.53
C PRO A 47 17.26 9.72 -0.10
N ILE A 48 17.25 9.31 -1.36
CA ILE A 48 16.04 8.97 -2.11
C ILE A 48 15.43 7.66 -1.61
N CYS A 49 16.25 6.62 -1.43
CA CYS A 49 15.76 5.34 -0.93
C CYS A 49 15.23 5.46 0.50
N GLU A 50 15.88 6.23 1.37
CA GLU A 50 15.39 6.48 2.73
C GLU A 50 14.11 7.30 2.73
N HIS A 51 14.02 8.35 1.91
CA HIS A 51 12.79 9.14 1.76
C HIS A 51 11.62 8.27 1.30
N ARG A 52 11.78 7.51 0.21
CA ARG A 52 10.74 6.59 -0.29
C ARG A 52 10.37 5.51 0.74
N ALA A 53 11.31 5.05 1.55
CA ALA A 53 11.02 4.08 2.61
C ALA A 53 10.17 4.71 3.73
N LYS A 54 10.46 5.95 4.13
CA LYS A 54 9.63 6.69 5.09
C LYS A 54 8.22 6.92 4.55
N GLN A 55 8.08 7.32 3.29
CA GLN A 55 6.77 7.51 2.66
C GLN A 55 5.96 6.21 2.66
N ARG A 56 6.55 5.08 2.26
CA ARG A 56 5.87 3.77 2.30
C ARG A 56 5.45 3.37 3.72
N LYS A 57 6.25 3.67 4.73
CA LYS A 57 5.89 3.40 6.13
C LYS A 57 4.68 4.22 6.57
N ALA A 58 4.68 5.52 6.27
CA ALA A 58 3.56 6.41 6.57
C ALA A 58 2.28 5.99 5.83
N GLU A 59 2.41 5.58 4.57
CA GLU A 59 1.29 5.04 3.77
C GLU A 59 0.74 3.76 4.40
N MET A 60 1.60 2.81 4.80
CA MET A 60 1.19 1.59 5.50
C MET A 60 0.48 1.87 6.83
N GLU A 61 0.96 2.83 7.61
CA GLU A 61 0.31 3.25 8.86
C GLU A 61 -1.12 3.77 8.58
N GLY A 62 -1.31 4.58 7.53
CA GLY A 62 -2.64 5.03 7.12
C GLY A 62 -3.54 3.92 6.57
N ILE A 63 -2.97 2.91 5.90
CA ILE A 63 -3.71 1.72 5.44
C ILE A 63 -4.21 0.91 6.64
N GLU A 64 -3.37 0.72 7.67
CA GLU A 64 -3.72 -0.03 8.87
C GLU A 64 -4.90 0.61 9.61
N GLU A 65 -4.85 1.93 9.81
CA GLU A 65 -5.95 2.68 10.43
C GLU A 65 -7.26 2.52 9.67
N ARG A 66 -7.20 2.69 8.35
CA ARG A 66 -8.38 2.57 7.48
C ARG A 66 -8.90 1.13 7.39
N LEU A 67 -8.01 0.15 7.46
CA LEU A 67 -8.39 -1.26 7.50
C LEU A 67 -9.13 -1.57 8.81
N MET A 68 -8.63 -1.07 9.95
CA MET A 68 -9.30 -1.22 11.25
C MET A 68 -10.68 -0.56 11.27
N GLU A 69 -10.82 0.63 10.68
CA GLU A 69 -12.12 1.29 10.52
C GLU A 69 -13.10 0.41 9.73
N LYS A 70 -12.67 -0.13 8.58
CA LYS A 70 -13.53 -1.00 7.76
C LYS A 70 -13.84 -2.35 8.40
N LEU A 71 -12.90 -2.93 9.15
CA LEU A 71 -13.14 -4.16 9.90
C LEU A 71 -14.18 -3.93 11.01
N ASN A 72 -14.14 -2.78 11.70
CA ASN A 72 -15.14 -2.42 12.69
C ASN A 72 -16.51 -2.17 12.07
N GLU A 73 -16.59 -1.44 10.95
CA GLU A 73 -17.85 -1.29 10.19
C GLU A 73 -18.44 -2.65 9.78
N LEU A 74 -17.59 -3.58 9.32
CA LEU A 74 -18.01 -4.91 8.93
C LEU A 74 -18.50 -5.73 10.14
N ALA A 75 -17.78 -5.68 11.26
CA ALA A 75 -18.19 -6.37 12.49
C ALA A 75 -19.54 -5.86 12.99
N ASN A 76 -19.75 -4.54 12.98
CA ASN A 76 -21.00 -3.91 13.44
C ASN A 76 -22.18 -4.09 12.48
N SER A 77 -21.92 -4.39 11.21
CA SER A 77 -22.97 -4.70 10.22
C SER A 77 -23.29 -6.19 10.16
N MET A 78 -22.51 -7.04 10.83
CA MET A 78 -22.80 -8.46 10.94
C MET A 78 -23.93 -8.66 11.96
N PRO A 79 -24.96 -9.47 11.65
CA PRO A 79 -25.97 -9.81 12.65
C PRO A 79 -25.32 -10.47 13.86
N GLU A 80 -25.44 -9.85 15.05
CA GLU A 80 -24.93 -10.42 16.31
C GLU A 80 -25.65 -11.72 16.68
N ASP A 81 -26.90 -11.86 16.22
CA ASP A 81 -27.72 -13.06 16.41
C ASP A 81 -27.38 -14.13 15.38
N LEU A 82 -26.82 -15.25 15.86
CA LEU A 82 -26.55 -16.45 15.06
C LEU A 82 -27.78 -16.94 14.28
N ILE A 83 -28.99 -16.75 14.82
CA ILE A 83 -30.25 -17.13 14.17
C ILE A 83 -30.55 -16.20 12.99
N GLU A 84 -30.26 -14.92 13.11
CA GLU A 84 -30.45 -13.96 12.03
C GLU A 84 -29.41 -14.17 10.92
N LEU A 85 -28.16 -14.43 11.28
CA LEU A 85 -27.12 -14.81 10.33
C LEU A 85 -27.49 -16.09 9.57
N GLU A 86 -28.01 -17.12 10.27
CA GLU A 86 -28.47 -18.36 9.65
C GLU A 86 -29.59 -18.11 8.63
N LYS A 87 -30.54 -17.22 8.92
CA LYS A 87 -31.60 -16.83 7.97
C LYS A 87 -31.01 -16.21 6.70
N HIS A 88 -30.02 -15.33 6.82
CA HIS A 88 -29.35 -14.71 5.67
C HIS A 88 -28.60 -15.75 4.84
N LEU A 89 -27.86 -16.65 5.48
CA LEU A 89 -27.12 -17.73 4.80
C LEU A 89 -28.06 -18.69 4.05
N ARG A 90 -29.20 -19.06 4.64
CA ARG A 90 -30.22 -19.87 3.96
C ARG A 90 -30.78 -19.19 2.71
N VAL A 91 -30.94 -17.86 2.72
CA VAL A 91 -31.38 -17.12 1.53
C VAL A 91 -30.29 -17.11 0.46
N MET A 92 -29.03 -16.88 0.84
CA MET A 92 -27.89 -16.94 -0.10
C MET A 92 -27.76 -18.32 -0.76
N GLU A 93 -27.91 -19.41 -0.01
CA GLU A 93 -27.90 -20.77 -0.54
C GLU A 93 -28.96 -20.96 -1.64
N LYS A 94 -30.19 -20.49 -1.40
CA LYS A 94 -31.26 -20.52 -2.42
C LYS A 94 -30.95 -19.69 -3.65
N ILE A 95 -30.32 -18.53 -3.48
CA ILE A 95 -29.91 -17.67 -4.61
C ILE A 95 -28.85 -18.40 -5.45
N ILE A 96 -27.85 -19.01 -4.81
CA ILE A 96 -26.81 -19.79 -5.50
C ILE A 96 -27.44 -20.95 -6.29
N GLU A 97 -28.35 -21.71 -5.68
CA GLU A 97 -29.08 -22.77 -6.38
C GLU A 97 -29.83 -22.25 -7.62
N LEU A 98 -30.51 -21.10 -7.50
CA LEU A 98 -31.22 -20.48 -8.62
C LEU A 98 -30.26 -20.07 -9.74
N LEU A 99 -29.13 -19.45 -9.40
CA LEU A 99 -28.11 -19.05 -10.37
C LEU A 99 -27.50 -20.26 -11.08
N GLU A 100 -27.23 -21.34 -10.36
CA GLU A 100 -26.73 -22.58 -10.96
C GLU A 100 -27.74 -23.21 -11.92
N ARG A 101 -29.03 -23.21 -11.56
CA ARG A 101 -30.11 -23.65 -12.45
C ARG A 101 -30.19 -22.76 -13.69
N TYR A 102 -30.14 -21.44 -13.52
CA TYR A 102 -30.16 -20.50 -14.63
C TYR A 102 -28.96 -20.69 -15.57
N ARG A 103 -27.75 -20.89 -15.02
CA ARG A 103 -26.54 -21.21 -15.79
C ARG A 103 -26.68 -22.51 -16.59
N LYS A 104 -27.30 -23.55 -16.01
CA LYS A 104 -27.57 -24.82 -16.71
C LYS A 104 -28.57 -24.65 -17.86
N LEU A 105 -29.52 -23.71 -17.74
CA LEU A 105 -30.48 -23.39 -18.78
C LEU A 105 -29.90 -22.49 -19.89
N GLY A 106 -28.98 -21.59 -19.54
CA GLY A 106 -28.31 -20.69 -20.49
C GLY A 106 -27.06 -21.25 -21.17
N GLY A 107 -26.60 -22.45 -20.78
CA GLY A 107 -25.47 -23.15 -21.41
C GLY A 107 -25.87 -24.17 -22.47
N GLY A 108 -27.11 -24.07 -22.98
CA GLY A 108 -27.62 -24.87 -24.09
C GLY A 108 -27.67 -24.05 -25.38
N GLU A 109 -26.51 -23.65 -25.89
CA GLU A 109 -26.15 -23.42 -27.30
C GLU A 109 -24.64 -23.13 -27.40
#